data_AF-A0A522AZR4-F1
#
_entry.id   AF-A0A522AZR4-F1
#
_cell.length_a   1.000
_cell.length_b   1.000
_cell.length_c   1.000
_cell.angle_alpha   90.00
_cell.angle_beta   90.00
_cell.angle_gamma   90.00
#
_symmetry.space_group_name_H-M   'P 1'
#
loop_
_entity.id
_entity.type
_entity.pdbx_description
1 polymer ?
#
loop_
_entity_poly.entity_id
_entity_poly.type
_entity_poly.pdbx_seq_one_letter_code
_entity_poly.pdbx_strand_id
1 'polypeptide(L)'
;MCFDLDSRPPITPIAGGALDGTTMTLTSADGTAFGAFAARASHPTGAGILILPDVRGLHAYYEELALRFAENGIDAVAIDYFG
;
A
#
# COMPACT_ATOMS: atom_id res chain seq x y z
N MET A 1 13.11 -0.40 12.75
CA MET A 1 13.96 -0.30 11.55
C MET A 1 13.63 1.03 10.91
N CYS A 2 14.47 2.03 11.10
CA CYS A 2 14.26 3.36 10.53
C CYS A 2 14.97 3.44 9.18
N PHE A 3 14.30 3.95 8.17
CA PHE A 3 14.83 4.22 6.83
C PHE A 3 14.79 5.72 6.57
N ASP A 4 15.72 6.23 5.77
CA ASP A 4 15.82 7.67 5.46
C ASP A 4 14.50 8.22 4.88
N LEU A 5 14.21 9.49 5.13
CA LEU A 5 12.97 10.16 4.69
C LEU A 5 12.73 10.03 3.18
N ASP A 6 13.81 10.06 2.40
CA ASP A 6 13.76 9.99 0.93
C ASP A 6 13.92 8.56 0.39
N SER A 7 13.87 7.55 1.28
CA SER A 7 13.96 6.15 0.86
C SER A 7 12.77 5.79 -0.01
N ARG A 8 13.05 5.02 -1.07
CA ARG A 8 12.03 4.36 -1.88
C ARG A 8 12.11 2.86 -1.65
N PRO A 9 11.01 2.12 -1.83
CA PRO A 9 11.03 0.67 -1.77
C PRO A 9 12.16 0.10 -2.68
N PRO A 10 12.88 -0.95 -2.25
CA PRO A 10 14.06 -1.47 -2.94
C PRO A 10 13.67 -2.29 -4.18
N ILE A 11 13.17 -1.61 -5.21
CA ILE A 11 12.67 -2.21 -6.44
C ILE A 11 12.88 -1.25 -7.61
N THR A 12 13.12 -1.82 -8.79
CA THR A 12 13.53 -1.09 -9.98
C THR A 12 12.51 -0.01 -10.36
N PRO A 13 12.92 1.25 -10.57
CA PRO A 13 12.02 2.29 -11.03
C PRO A 13 11.48 1.92 -12.42
N ILE A 14 10.16 1.81 -12.52
CA ILE A 14 9.39 1.64 -13.76
C ILE A 14 9.43 0.20 -14.32
N ALA A 15 8.51 -0.63 -13.84
CA ALA A 15 8.15 -1.90 -14.46
C ALA A 15 6.61 -2.03 -14.48
N GLY A 16 5.98 -1.38 -15.47
CA GLY A 16 4.52 -1.42 -15.66
C GLY A 16 3.78 -0.45 -14.72
N GLY A 17 2.80 0.29 -15.24
CA GLY A 17 1.99 1.15 -14.40
C GLY A 17 1.02 0.31 -13.55
N ALA A 18 1.10 0.39 -12.23
CA ALA A 18 -0.06 0.10 -11.39
C ALA A 18 -1.11 1.18 -11.69
N LEU A 19 -2.09 0.83 -12.52
CA LEU A 19 -3.04 1.79 -13.07
C LEU A 19 -4.19 2.13 -12.12
N ASP A 20 -4.34 1.42 -11.01
CA ASP A 20 -5.50 1.59 -10.11
C ASP A 20 -5.07 1.58 -8.64
N GLY A 21 -4.53 2.72 -8.20
CA GLY A 21 -4.27 3.05 -6.80
C GLY A 21 -5.32 4.03 -6.29
N THR A 22 -5.91 3.77 -5.13
CA THR A 22 -6.94 4.64 -4.56
C THR A 22 -6.85 4.70 -3.04
N THR A 23 -6.97 5.91 -2.51
CA THR A 23 -7.17 6.13 -1.08
C THR A 23 -8.63 5.83 -0.73
N MET A 24 -8.84 5.15 0.39
CA MET A 24 -10.16 4.82 0.91
C MET A 24 -10.18 4.94 2.43
N THR A 25 -11.39 5.02 2.99
CA THR A 25 -11.60 4.95 4.43
C THR A 25 -12.29 3.62 4.73
N LEU A 26 -11.69 2.85 5.63
CA LEU A 26 -12.26 1.60 6.13
C LEU A 26 -12.89 1.83 7.50
N THR A 27 -13.88 1.01 7.83
CA THR A 27 -14.52 1.03 9.15
C THR A 27 -14.30 -0.33 9.81
N SER A 28 -13.71 -0.32 11.01
CA SER A 28 -13.54 -1.51 11.84
C SER A 28 -14.87 -1.99 12.42
N ALA A 29 -14.87 -3.19 12.99
CA ALA A 29 -16.06 -3.75 13.63
C ALA A 29 -16.54 -2.95 14.86
N ASP A 30 -15.64 -2.20 15.52
CA ASP A 30 -15.97 -1.31 16.64
C ASP A 30 -16.41 0.10 16.21
N GLY A 31 -16.50 0.36 14.89
CA GLY A 31 -16.94 1.63 14.32
C GLY A 31 -15.84 2.65 14.10
N THR A 32 -14.58 2.33 14.42
CA THR A 32 -13.44 3.21 14.15
C THR A 32 -13.21 3.34 12.65
N ALA A 33 -13.18 4.57 12.15
CA ALA A 33 -12.80 4.87 10.78
C ALA A 33 -11.27 5.05 10.69
N PHE A 34 -10.64 4.45 9.69
CA PHE A 34 -9.21 4.59 9.46
C PHE A 34 -8.87 4.66 7.97
N GLY A 35 -7.76 5.34 7.66
CA GLY A 35 -7.29 5.50 6.29
C GLY A 35 -6.73 4.19 5.72
N ALA A 36 -6.87 4.01 4.41
CA ALA A 36 -6.23 2.93 3.68
C ALA A 36 -5.91 3.37 2.26
N PHE A 37 -4.94 2.70 1.65
CA PHE A 37 -4.61 2.82 0.24
C PHE A 37 -4.65 1.43 -0.39
N ALA A 38 -5.49 1.25 -1.41
CA ALA A 38 -5.57 0.01 -2.17
C ALA A 38 -4.92 0.18 -3.54
N ALA A 39 -4.17 -0.82 -3.97
CA ALA A 39 -3.61 -0.94 -5.29
C ALA A 39 -4.03 -2.28 -5.90
N ARG A 40 -4.66 -2.26 -7.07
CA ARG A 40 -5.06 -3.49 -7.78
C ARG A 40 -4.12 -3.80 -8.93
N ALA A 41 -3.73 -5.07 -9.02
CA ALA A 41 -2.91 -5.57 -10.11
C ALA A 41 -3.70 -5.59 -11.42
N SER A 42 -3.07 -5.17 -12.51
CA SER A 42 -3.66 -5.27 -13.85
C SER A 42 -3.80 -6.72 -14.32
N HIS A 43 -2.87 -7.58 -13.89
CA HIS A 43 -2.85 -9.02 -14.15
C HIS A 43 -2.66 -9.76 -12.82
N PRO A 44 -3.73 -9.97 -12.05
CA PRO A 44 -3.62 -10.53 -10.70
C PRO A 44 -3.22 -12.00 -10.76
N THR A 45 -2.25 -12.37 -9.93
CA THR A 45 -1.82 -13.76 -9.69
C THR A 45 -2.80 -14.54 -8.81
N GLY A 46 -3.75 -13.83 -8.16
CA GLY A 46 -4.62 -14.35 -7.11
C GLY A 46 -4.07 -14.20 -5.70
N ALA A 47 -2.81 -13.77 -5.55
CA ALA A 47 -2.24 -13.41 -4.25
C ALA A 47 -2.65 -11.98 -3.84
N GLY A 48 -2.83 -11.78 -2.53
CA GLY A 48 -3.08 -10.47 -1.93
C GLY A 48 -2.16 -10.20 -0.75
N ILE A 49 -1.85 -8.94 -0.50
CA ILE A 49 -1.01 -8.50 0.62
C ILE A 49 -1.63 -7.35 1.40
N LEU A 50 -1.49 -7.41 2.72
CA LEU A 50 -1.80 -6.32 3.63
C LEU A 50 -0.49 -5.73 4.17
N ILE A 51 -0.28 -4.44 3.96
CA ILE A 51 0.87 -3.69 4.45
C ILE A 51 0.47 -3.03 5.76
N LEU A 52 1.26 -3.27 6.80
CA LEU A 52 1.14 -2.65 8.12
C LEU A 52 2.28 -1.64 8.26
N PRO A 53 2.00 -0.34 8.11
CA PRO A 53 3.01 0.72 8.22
C PRO A 53 3.71 0.79 9.57
N ASP A 54 4.94 1.33 9.61
CA ASP A 54 5.58 1.73 10.86
C ASP A 54 4.88 2.95 11.48
N VAL A 55 5.49 3.53 12.52
CA VAL A 55 5.00 4.70 13.28
C VAL A 55 4.66 5.93 12.43
N ARG A 56 4.93 5.93 11.13
CA ARG A 56 4.58 7.00 10.19
C ARG A 56 3.15 6.90 9.64
N GLY A 57 2.38 5.86 10.00
CA GLY A 57 1.02 5.67 9.49
C GLY A 57 1.01 5.50 7.97
N LEU A 58 -0.07 5.91 7.30
CA LEU A 58 -0.20 5.82 5.83
C LEU A 58 0.65 6.88 5.10
N HIS A 59 1.96 6.81 5.29
CA HIS A 59 2.94 7.63 4.59
C HIS A 59 3.08 7.22 3.11
N ALA A 60 3.41 8.16 2.23
CA ALA A 60 3.55 7.95 0.79
C ALA A 60 4.45 6.76 0.40
N TYR A 61 5.47 6.46 1.21
CA TYR A 61 6.30 5.26 1.05
C TYR A 61 5.47 3.96 1.00
N TYR A 62 4.44 3.83 1.85
CA TYR A 62 3.60 2.63 1.90
C TYR A 62 2.56 2.59 0.79
N GLU A 63 2.07 3.75 0.35
CA GLU A 63 1.24 3.86 -0.86
C GLU A 63 2.04 3.41 -2.09
N GLU A 64 3.26 3.92 -2.25
CA GLU A 64 4.17 3.48 -3.31
C GLU A 64 4.48 1.99 -3.20
N LEU A 65 4.73 1.46 -2.00
CA LEU A 65 4.95 0.03 -1.80
C LEU A 65 3.74 -0.81 -2.26
N ALA A 66 2.52 -0.37 -1.96
CA ALA A 66 1.30 -1.05 -2.40
C ALA A 66 1.20 -1.06 -3.94
N LEU A 67 1.42 0.08 -4.60
CA LEU A 67 1.45 0.17 -6.06
C LEU A 67 2.43 -0.84 -6.65
N ARG A 68 3.58 -1.01 -6.01
CA ARG A 68 4.65 -1.85 -6.53
C ARG A 68 4.37 -3.35 -6.38
N PHE A 69 3.63 -3.76 -5.35
CA PHE A 69 3.08 -5.11 -5.30
C PHE A 69 2.08 -5.35 -6.43
N ALA A 70 1.21 -4.37 -6.71
CA ALA A 70 0.25 -4.45 -7.81
C ALA A 70 0.93 -4.54 -9.19
N GLU A 71 2.05 -3.83 -9.40
CA GLU A 71 2.88 -3.97 -10.61
C GLU A 71 3.41 -5.39 -10.82
N ASN A 72 3.60 -6.15 -9.73
CA ASN A 72 4.07 -7.54 -9.75
C ASN A 72 2.93 -8.57 -9.66
N GLY A 73 1.68 -8.15 -9.92
CA GLY A 73 0.54 -9.06 -9.97
C GLY A 73 -0.06 -9.41 -8.60
N ILE A 74 0.25 -8.64 -7.56
CA ILE A 74 -0.23 -8.87 -6.19
C ILE A 74 -1.15 -7.72 -5.79
N ASP A 75 -2.42 -8.00 -5.54
CA ASP A 75 -3.34 -6.98 -5.02
C ASP A 75 -2.90 -6.55 -3.62
N ALA A 76 -2.82 -5.26 -3.37
CA ALA A 76 -2.24 -4.73 -2.14
C ALA A 76 -3.16 -3.72 -1.46
N VAL A 77 -3.17 -3.76 -0.13
CA VAL A 77 -3.80 -2.74 0.71
C VAL A 77 -2.81 -2.32 1.79
N ALA A 78 -2.58 -1.02 1.97
CA ALA A 78 -1.92 -0.44 3.13
C ALA A 78 -2.97 0.23 4.02
N ILE A 79 -2.87 0.07 5.34
CA ILE A 79 -3.84 0.64 6.29
C ILE A 79 -3.16 1.53 7.32
N ASP A 80 -3.83 2.60 7.73
CA ASP A 80 -3.41 3.42 8.88
C ASP A 80 -4.05 2.89 10.17
N TYR A 81 -3.42 1.93 10.82
CA TYR A 81 -3.96 1.36 12.05
C TYR A 81 -3.66 2.21 13.30
N PHE A 82 -3.00 3.38 13.13
CA PHE A 82 -2.79 4.34 14.22
C PHE A 82 -3.94 5.35 14.35
N GLY A 83 -4.75 5.52 13.29
CA GLY A 83 -5.91 6.41 13.28
C GLY A 83 -5.61 7.78 12.72
#